data_AF-A0A9E0MK61-F1
#
_entry.id   AF-A0A9E0MK61-F1
#
_cell.length_a   1.000
_cell.length_b   1.000
_cell.length_c   1.000
_cell.angle_alpha   90.00
_cell.angle_beta   90.00
_cell.angle_gamma   90.00
#
_symmetry.space_group_name_H-M   'P 1'
#
loop_
_entity.id
_entity.type
_entity.pdbx_description
1 polymer ?
#
loop_
_entity_poly.entity_id
_entity_poly.type
_entity_poly.pdbx_seq_one_letter_code
_entity_poly.pdbx_strand_id
1 'polypeptide(L)'
;MVRKYTLTLTTVAEAARTPPTTRWSLTLRDDPNVVDSGPCPADPHGDHARVEGRAAARKHALAHGGRIVDADVRVVYARPTPVG
;
A
#
# COMPACT_ATOMS: atom_id res chain seq x y z
N MET A 1 -5.99 -21.25 -12.11
CA MET A 1 -6.12 -19.80 -12.40
C MET A 1 -5.25 -19.03 -11.42
N VAL A 2 -4.47 -18.04 -11.89
CA VAL A 2 -3.64 -17.18 -11.02
C VAL A 2 -4.49 -16.00 -10.54
N ARG A 3 -4.63 -15.84 -9.22
CA ARG A 3 -5.30 -14.66 -8.64
C ARG A 3 -4.46 -13.42 -8.89
N LYS A 4 -5.07 -12.37 -9.45
CA LYS A 4 -4.41 -11.08 -9.72
C LYS A 4 -4.83 -10.06 -8.66
N TYR A 5 -3.85 -9.31 -8.16
CA TYR A 5 -4.09 -8.26 -7.18
C TYR A 5 -3.61 -6.90 -7.70
N THR A 6 -4.36 -5.87 -7.30
CA THR A 6 -4.00 -4.45 -7.36
C THR A 6 -3.35 -4.09 -6.02
N LEU A 7 -2.19 -3.43 -6.07
CA LEU A 7 -1.49 -2.95 -4.88
C LEU A 7 -1.72 -1.44 -4.74
N THR A 8 -2.33 -1.00 -3.66
CA THR A 8 -2.44 0.44 -3.36
C THR A 8 -1.47 0.79 -2.24
N LEU A 9 -0.66 1.82 -2.45
CA LEU A 9 0.23 2.42 -1.46
C LEU A 9 -0.34 3.79 -1.08
N THR A 10 -0.80 3.93 0.15
CA THR A 10 -1.36 5.19 0.65
C THR A 10 -0.37 5.82 1.60
N THR A 11 0.13 7.01 1.26
CA THR A 11 0.97 7.82 2.13
C THR A 11 0.12 8.95 2.71
N VAL A 12 0.02 8.99 4.04
CA VAL A 12 -0.68 10.04 4.78
C VAL A 12 0.37 10.96 5.38
N ALA A 13 0.36 12.23 4.98
CA ALA A 13 1.17 13.26 5.64
C ALA A 13 0.42 13.74 6.89
N GLU A 14 0.77 13.22 8.07
CA GLU A 14 0.19 13.71 9.32
C GLU A 14 0.87 15.03 9.73
N ALA A 15 0.20 16.17 9.49
CA ALA A 15 0.63 17.51 9.92
C ALA A 15 2.10 17.89 9.61
N ALA A 16 2.50 19.13 9.92
CA ALA A 16 3.82 19.64 9.53
C ALA A 16 5.02 19.03 10.31
N ARG A 17 4.78 18.17 11.30
CA ARG A 17 5.80 17.72 12.28
C ARG A 17 5.84 16.21 12.53
N THR A 18 5.01 15.43 11.86
CA THR A 18 4.97 13.97 12.02
C THR A 18 5.49 13.32 10.74
N PRO A 19 6.33 12.27 10.83
CA PRO A 19 6.79 11.56 9.64
C PRO A 19 5.58 11.02 8.87
N PRO A 20 5.59 11.10 7.52
CA PRO A 20 4.50 10.55 6.73
C PRO A 20 4.37 9.04 7.00
N THR A 21 3.15 8.58 7.23
CA THR A 21 2.87 7.16 7.41
C THR A 21 2.43 6.57 6.08
N THR A 22 3.07 5.47 5.65
CA THR A 22 2.68 4.76 4.43
C THR A 22 2.06 3.42 4.80
N ARG A 23 0.98 3.04 4.13
CA ARG A 23 0.30 1.75 4.27
C ARG A 23 0.12 1.13 2.89
N TRP A 24 0.14 -0.20 2.82
CA TRP A 24 -0.21 -0.93 1.62
C TRP A 24 -1.54 -1.65 1.80
N SER A 25 -2.27 -1.83 0.71
CA SER A 25 -3.44 -2.70 0.64
C SER A 25 -3.46 -3.48 -0.66
N LEU A 26 -4.03 -4.69 -0.60
CA LEU A 26 -4.24 -5.55 -1.74
C LEU A 26 -5.72 -5.68 -2.02
N THR A 27 -6.12 -5.41 -3.26
CA THR A 27 -7.48 -5.61 -3.75
C THR A 27 -7.44 -6.67 -4.83
N LEU A 28 -8.39 -7.60 -4.82
CA LEU A 28 -8.52 -8.57 -5.91
C LEU A 28 -8.90 -7.83 -7.21
N ARG A 29 -8.34 -8.23 -8.34
CA ARG A 29 -8.64 -7.53 -9.60
C ARG A 29 -10.12 -7.61 -9.99
N ASP A 30 -10.74 -8.75 -9.72
CA ASP A 30 -12.13 -9.05 -10.10
C ASP A 30 -13.13 -8.79 -8.96
N ASP A 31 -12.65 -8.33 -7.79
CA ASP A 31 -13.45 -8.05 -6.61
C ASP A 31 -12.93 -6.76 -5.93
N PRO A 32 -13.74 -5.69 -5.84
CA PRO A 32 -13.31 -4.42 -5.26
C PRO A 32 -12.95 -4.49 -3.77
N ASN A 33 -13.17 -5.62 -3.10
CA ASN A 33 -12.83 -5.79 -1.69
C ASN A 33 -11.32 -5.86 -1.45
N VAL A 34 -10.86 -5.09 -0.45
CA VAL A 34 -9.51 -5.22 0.09
C VAL A 34 -9.40 -6.57 0.80
N VAL A 35 -8.47 -7.40 0.37
CA VAL A 35 -8.24 -8.72 0.93
C VAL A 35 -7.12 -8.74 1.97
N ASP A 36 -6.25 -7.73 1.95
CA ASP A 36 -5.15 -7.61 2.91
C ASP A 36 -4.65 -6.17 2.97
N SER A 37 -4.06 -5.79 4.10
CA SER A 37 -3.43 -4.49 4.27
C SER A 37 -2.41 -4.51 5.40
N GLY A 38 -1.41 -3.65 5.32
CA GLY A 38 -0.38 -3.55 6.35
C GLY A 38 0.34 -2.21 6.38
N PRO A 39 1.04 -1.93 7.50
CA PRO A 39 1.92 -0.77 7.58
C PRO A 39 3.14 -0.96 6.68
N CYS A 40 3.64 0.14 6.12
CA CYS A 40 4.99 0.22 5.61
C CYS A 40 5.91 0.74 6.72
N PRO A 41 7.22 0.46 6.68
CA PRO A 41 8.19 1.07 7.60
C PRO A 41 8.12 2.60 7.51
N ALA A 42 8.39 3.28 8.63
CA ALA A 42 8.44 4.73 8.65
C ALA A 42 9.64 5.21 7.82
N ASP A 43 9.37 6.00 6.78
CA ASP A 43 10.38 6.63 5.94
C ASP A 43 10.03 8.12 5.78
N PRO A 44 10.88 9.05 6.25
CA PRO A 44 10.64 10.48 6.11
C PRO A 44 10.49 10.95 4.66
N HIS A 45 10.99 10.19 3.68
CA HIS A 45 10.87 10.49 2.25
C HIS A 45 9.83 9.62 1.51
N GLY A 46 9.30 8.58 2.16
CA GLY A 46 8.26 7.68 1.64
C GLY A 46 8.68 6.71 0.53
N ASP A 47 9.83 6.87 -0.11
CA ASP A 47 10.28 6.03 -1.23
C ASP A 47 10.79 4.65 -0.78
N HIS A 48 11.56 4.60 0.30
CA HIS A 48 12.00 3.35 0.92
C HIS A 48 10.80 2.59 1.50
N ALA A 49 9.87 3.31 2.13
CA ALA A 49 8.62 2.72 2.64
C ALA A 49 7.78 2.08 1.52
N ARG A 50 7.75 2.67 0.32
CA ARG A 50 7.04 2.09 -0.84
C ARG A 50 7.71 0.83 -1.36
N VAL A 51 9.03 0.80 -1.43
CA VAL A 51 9.79 -0.38 -1.89
C VAL A 51 9.57 -1.55 -0.93
N GLU A 52 9.70 -1.30 0.38
CA GLU A 52 9.48 -2.34 1.38
C GLU A 52 8.01 -2.76 1.48
N GLY A 53 7.06 -1.81 1.43
CA GLY A 53 5.63 -2.10 1.36
C GLY A 53 5.28 -2.97 0.16
N ARG A 54 5.87 -2.70 -1.01
CA ARG A 54 5.71 -3.52 -2.21
C ARG A 54 6.30 -4.92 -2.03
N ALA A 55 7.47 -5.03 -1.43
CA ALA A 55 8.09 -6.33 -1.16
C ALA A 55 7.24 -7.16 -0.17
N ALA A 56 6.74 -6.55 0.89
CA ALA A 56 5.86 -7.17 1.87
C ALA A 56 4.54 -7.65 1.22
N ALA A 57 3.88 -6.78 0.47
CA ALA A 57 2.66 -7.11 -0.26
C ALA A 57 2.87 -8.25 -1.27
N ARG A 58 4.00 -8.24 -2.00
CA ARG A 58 4.35 -9.33 -2.94
C ARG A 58 4.54 -10.65 -2.22
N LYS A 59 5.28 -10.66 -1.10
CA LYS A 59 5.48 -11.86 -0.28
C LYS A 59 4.15 -12.42 0.21
N HIS A 60 3.23 -11.55 0.65
CA HIS A 60 1.87 -11.94 1.03
C HIS A 60 1.08 -12.53 -0.13
N ALA A 61 1.00 -11.82 -1.26
CA ALA A 61 0.27 -12.29 -2.44
C ALA A 61 0.77 -13.68 -2.91
N LEU A 62 2.09 -13.91 -2.88
CA LEU A 62 2.70 -15.20 -3.21
C LEU A 62 2.32 -16.30 -2.21
N ALA A 63 2.33 -16.00 -0.90
CA ALA A 63 1.92 -16.96 0.13
C ALA A 63 0.46 -17.40 -0.02
N HIS A 64 -0.40 -16.54 -0.57
CA HIS A 64 -1.80 -16.84 -0.87
C HIS A 64 -2.05 -17.36 -2.30
N GLY A 65 -1.00 -17.72 -3.04
CA GLY A 65 -1.11 -18.33 -4.36
C GLY A 65 -1.53 -17.38 -5.47
N GLY A 66 -1.33 -16.06 -5.30
CA GLY A 66 -1.59 -15.07 -6.34
C GLY A 66 -0.38 -14.19 -6.65
N ARG A 67 -0.61 -13.22 -7.55
CA ARG A 67 0.43 -12.36 -8.09
C ARG A 67 -0.05 -10.92 -8.16
N ILE A 68 0.79 -10.00 -7.70
CA ILE A 68 0.57 -8.57 -7.92
C ILE A 68 0.95 -8.24 -9.35
N VAL A 69 0.06 -7.58 -10.07
CA VAL A 69 0.35 -7.07 -11.42
C VAL A 69 0.86 -5.64 -11.24
N ASP A 70 2.13 -5.41 -11.56
CA ASP A 70 2.80 -4.13 -11.29
C ASP A 70 2.19 -2.91 -11.98
N ALA A 71 1.41 -3.12 -13.05
CA ALA A 71 0.68 -2.05 -13.73
C ALA A 71 -0.41 -1.41 -12.85
N ASP A 72 -0.84 -2.09 -11.78
CA ASP A 72 -1.94 -1.67 -10.93
C ASP A 72 -1.44 -1.15 -9.56
N VAL A 73 -0.27 -0.51 -9.53
CA VAL A 73 0.24 0.17 -8.33
C VAL A 73 -0.28 1.60 -8.29
N ARG A 74 -1.09 1.94 -7.28
CA ARG A 74 -1.61 3.30 -7.08
C ARG A 74 -0.97 3.93 -5.84
N VAL A 75 -0.39 5.12 -5.99
CA VAL A 75 0.11 5.92 -4.87
C VAL A 75 -0.87 7.04 -4.56
N VAL A 76 -1.42 7.06 -3.35
CA VAL A 76 -2.38 8.07 -2.90
C VAL A 76 -1.74 8.93 -1.80
N TYR A 77 -1.71 10.24 -1.99
CA TYR A 77 -1.31 11.19 -0.97
C TYR A 77 -2.56 11.73 -0.26
N ALA A 78 -2.80 11.30 0.97
CA ALA A 78 -3.88 11.86 1.78
C ALA A 78 -3.40 13.14 2.47
N ARG A 79 -4.18 14.22 2.36
CA ARG A 79 -4.01 15.40 3.22
C ARG A 79 -4.51 15.07 4.62
N PRO A 80 -3.85 15.56 5.68
CA PRO A 80 -4.37 15.40 7.02
C PRO A 80 -5.75 16.06 7.09
N THR A 81 -6.76 15.34 7.58
CA THR A 81 -8.08 15.91 7.83
C THR A 81 -7.89 17.10 8.77
N PRO A 82 -8.37 18.31 8.44
CA PRO A 82 -8.30 19.41 9.38
C PRO A 82 -9.05 18.98 10.65
N VAL A 83 -8.32 18.88 11.75
CA VAL A 83 -8.91 18.77 13.09
C VAL A 83 -9.60 20.11 13.34
N GLY A 84 -10.93 20.10 13.21
CA GLY A 84 -11.81 21.17 13.65
C GLY A 84 -12.15 21.04 15.12
#